data_AF-A0A2P2KKG5-F1
#
_entry.id   AF-A0A2P2KKG5-F1
#
_cell.length_a   1.000
_cell.length_b   1.000
_cell.length_c   1.000
_cell.angle_alpha   90.00
_cell.angle_beta   90.00
_cell.angle_gamma   90.00
#
_symmetry.space_group_name_H-M   'P 1'
#
loop_
_entity.id
_entity.type
_entity.pdbx_description
1 polymer ?
#
loop_
_entity_poly.entity_id
_entity_poly.type
_entity_poly.pdbx_seq_one_letter_code
_entity_poly.pdbx_strand_id
1 'polypeptide(L)'
;MAFGCVPVLKLLLLLVLWLYTLSSSQGYPKSFYQHKYPFIKKASTFSSSSSFSSSHGDRGYDYIIVGGGTAGCPLAATLSQNFSVLLLERGGVPFSNANVSFLRNFHINLADISPTSASQYFISTDGVINSRARVLGGGTSTNAGFYSRANPRYE
;
A
#
# COMPACT_ATOMS: atom_id res chain seq x y z
N MET A 1 35.41 58.86 19.41
CA MET A 1 35.50 58.20 18.09
C MET A 1 35.69 56.71 18.33
N ALA A 2 34.63 55.92 18.21
CA ALA A 2 34.65 54.48 18.43
C ALA A 2 34.41 53.78 17.09
N PHE A 3 35.48 53.33 16.45
CA PHE A 3 35.44 52.48 15.26
C PHE A 3 36.22 51.21 15.57
N GLY A 4 35.61 50.03 15.36
CA GLY A 4 36.39 48.81 15.17
C GLY A 4 35.80 47.47 15.64
N CYS A 5 34.72 47.42 16.43
CA CYS A 5 34.25 46.15 17.03
C CYS A 5 33.04 45.51 16.33
N VAL A 6 32.81 45.82 15.04
CA VAL A 6 31.68 45.26 14.26
C VAL A 6 32.03 43.98 13.46
N PRO A 7 33.26 43.76 12.93
CA PRO A 7 33.49 42.63 12.03
C PRO A 7 33.61 41.29 12.78
N VAL A 8 34.14 41.29 14.00
CA VAL A 8 34.35 40.06 14.78
C VAL A 8 33.03 39.47 15.28
N LEU A 9 32.09 40.32 15.72
CA LEU A 9 30.78 39.86 16.19
C LEU A 9 29.94 39.29 15.03
N LYS A 10 30.03 39.89 13.84
CA LYS A 10 29.38 39.38 12.62
C LYS A 10 29.96 38.04 12.18
N LEU A 11 31.30 37.89 12.25
CA LEU A 11 31.96 36.63 11.92
C LEU A 11 31.59 35.52 12.91
N LEU A 12 31.51 35.84 14.20
CA LEU A 12 31.10 34.90 15.25
C LEU A 12 29.64 34.45 15.04
N LEU A 13 28.73 35.38 14.74
CA LEU A 13 27.33 35.08 14.44
C LEU A 13 27.17 34.19 13.20
N LEU A 14 27.94 34.45 12.14
CA LEU A 14 27.92 33.61 10.93
C LEU A 14 28.46 32.19 11.20
N LEU A 15 29.50 32.08 12.03
CA LEU A 15 30.12 30.79 12.36
C LEU A 15 29.22 29.95 13.27
N VAL A 16 28.52 30.60 14.21
CA VAL A 16 27.47 29.96 15.04
C VAL A 16 26.30 29.51 14.16
N LEU A 17 25.82 30.35 13.23
CA LEU A 17 24.74 29.98 12.31
C LEU A 17 25.13 28.79 11.41
N TRP A 18 26.40 28.73 10.99
CA TRP A 18 26.94 27.63 10.18
C TRP A 18 27.09 26.32 10.96
N LEU A 19 27.45 26.39 12.25
CA LEU A 19 27.47 25.22 13.13
C LEU A 19 26.05 24.69 13.43
N TYR A 20 25.06 25.58 13.56
CA TYR A 20 23.65 25.18 13.70
C TYR A 20 23.09 24.49 12.44
N THR A 21 23.54 24.86 11.24
CA THR A 21 23.11 24.19 10.00
C THR A 21 23.86 22.86 9.77
N LEU A 22 25.11 22.71 10.23
CA LEU A 22 25.84 21.44 10.16
C LEU A 22 25.26 20.35 11.08
N SER A 23 24.67 20.71 12.23
CA SER A 23 24.04 19.73 13.12
C SER A 23 22.74 19.13 12.59
N SER A 24 22.16 19.67 11.51
CA SER A 24 20.93 19.14 10.91
C SER A 24 21.18 18.06 9.84
N SER A 25 22.43 17.75 9.49
CA SER A 25 22.77 16.75 8.46
C SER A 25 23.31 15.41 8.98
N GLN A 26 23.31 15.18 10.30
CA GLN A 26 23.58 13.85 10.83
C GLN A 26 22.36 12.94 10.63
N GLY A 27 22.33 12.28 9.48
CA GLY A 27 21.46 11.15 9.22
C GLY A 27 21.69 10.08 10.29
N TYR A 28 20.72 9.91 11.18
CA TYR A 28 20.66 8.75 12.06
C TYR A 28 20.70 7.48 11.21
N PRO A 29 21.63 6.53 11.43
CA PRO A 29 21.48 5.20 10.90
C PRO A 29 20.33 4.53 11.66
N LYS A 30 19.09 4.78 11.24
CA LYS A 30 17.94 4.02 11.73
C LYS A 30 18.06 2.62 11.15
N SER A 31 18.54 1.70 11.99
CA SER A 31 18.39 0.26 11.80
C SER A 31 16.91 -0.07 11.52
N PHE A 32 16.55 -0.25 10.25
CA PHE A 32 15.15 -0.31 9.82
C PHE A 32 14.59 -1.75 9.74
N TYR A 33 15.29 -2.74 10.29
CA TYR A 33 14.95 -4.14 10.07
C TYR A 33 14.49 -4.94 11.30
N GLN A 34 14.39 -4.35 12.50
CA GLN A 34 14.00 -5.18 13.64
C GLN A 34 12.49 -5.52 13.68
N HIS A 35 11.57 -4.64 13.21
CA HIS A 35 10.11 -4.88 13.31
C HIS A 35 9.33 -4.39 12.09
N LYS A 36 9.54 -5.03 10.92
CA LYS A 36 8.95 -4.56 9.65
C LYS A 36 7.42 -4.64 9.60
N TYR A 37 6.77 -5.51 10.39
CA TYR A 37 5.31 -5.65 10.39
C TYR A 37 4.78 -6.15 11.76
N PRO A 38 4.55 -5.26 12.76
CA PRO A 38 4.09 -5.66 14.09
C PRO A 38 2.69 -6.31 14.11
N PHE A 39 1.94 -6.18 13.02
CA PHE A 39 0.62 -6.80 12.84
C PHE A 39 0.68 -8.22 12.27
N ILE A 40 1.81 -8.67 11.72
CA ILE A 40 1.96 -10.04 11.22
C ILE A 40 2.25 -10.92 12.42
N LYS A 41 1.20 -11.53 12.96
CA LYS A 41 1.31 -12.62 13.93
C LYS A 41 1.58 -13.92 13.17
N LYS A 42 2.35 -14.84 13.77
CA LYS A 42 2.48 -16.21 13.26
C LYS A 42 1.07 -16.79 13.18
N ALA A 43 0.69 -17.32 12.01
CA ALA A 43 -0.58 -18.00 11.86
C ALA A 43 -0.67 -19.07 12.95
N SER A 44 -1.74 -19.05 13.74
CA SER A 44 -2.02 -20.12 14.69
C SER A 44 -2.06 -21.43 13.89
N THR A 45 -1.25 -22.41 14.27
CA THR A 45 -1.31 -23.75 13.70
C THR A 45 -2.76 -24.21 13.81
N PHE A 46 -3.44 -24.36 12.67
CA PHE A 46 -4.75 -25.01 12.66
C PHE A 46 -4.52 -26.40 13.22
N SER A 47 -4.97 -26.65 14.46
CA SER A 47 -5.10 -28.01 14.94
C SER A 47 -5.98 -28.72 13.93
N SER A 48 -5.43 -29.73 13.26
CA SER A 48 -6.18 -30.63 12.40
C SER A 48 -7.15 -31.41 13.28
N SER A 49 -8.24 -30.78 13.67
CA SER A 49 -9.33 -31.43 14.39
C SER A 49 -10.06 -32.31 13.39
N SER A 50 -9.65 -33.59 13.40
CA SER A 50 -10.47 -34.78 13.21
C SER A 50 -11.87 -34.56 12.62
N SER A 51 -12.06 -35.08 11.41
CA SER A 51 -13.33 -35.51 10.81
C SER A 51 -14.52 -34.58 11.07
N PHE A 52 -14.77 -33.67 10.12
CA PHE A 52 -16.01 -32.90 10.03
C PHE A 52 -17.24 -33.82 9.99
N SER A 53 -17.79 -34.09 11.16
CA SER A 53 -19.15 -34.62 11.31
C SER A 53 -20.10 -33.46 11.03
N SER A 54 -20.76 -33.58 9.88
CA SER A 54 -21.74 -32.63 9.36
C SER A 54 -22.98 -32.53 10.24
N SER A 55 -23.29 -31.31 10.72
CA SER A 55 -24.68 -30.95 11.04
C SER A 55 -25.07 -29.52 10.67
N HIS A 56 -24.12 -28.58 10.55
CA HIS A 56 -24.20 -27.36 9.72
C HIS A 56 -22.89 -26.56 9.87
N GLY A 57 -22.26 -26.16 8.75
CA GLY A 57 -21.46 -24.91 8.77
C GLY A 57 -19.99 -24.95 8.35
N ASP A 58 -19.34 -26.09 8.14
CA ASP A 58 -17.94 -26.12 7.69
C ASP A 58 -17.80 -26.77 6.32
N ARG A 59 -18.29 -26.05 5.31
CA ARG A 59 -18.01 -26.38 3.92
C ARG A 59 -16.70 -25.68 3.57
N GLY A 60 -15.60 -26.44 3.61
CA GLY A 60 -14.33 -25.99 3.06
C GLY A 60 -14.48 -25.52 1.61
N TYR A 61 -13.57 -24.67 1.17
CA TYR A 61 -13.53 -24.18 -0.21
C TYR A 61 -12.54 -25.00 -1.02
N ASP A 62 -12.89 -25.31 -2.27
CA ASP A 62 -11.98 -25.98 -3.20
C ASP A 62 -10.81 -25.07 -3.59
N TYR A 63 -11.06 -23.77 -3.71
CA TYR A 63 -10.05 -22.76 -4.01
C TYR A 63 -10.15 -21.56 -3.08
N ILE A 64 -9.00 -21.11 -2.57
CA ILE A 64 -8.86 -19.83 -1.85
C ILE A 64 -8.00 -18.90 -2.69
N ILE A 65 -8.58 -17.79 -3.13
CA ILE A 65 -7.89 -16.75 -3.89
C ILE A 65 -7.62 -15.57 -2.96
N VAL A 66 -6.35 -15.22 -2.82
CA VAL A 66 -5.91 -14.09 -1.99
C VAL A 66 -5.61 -12.90 -2.89
N GLY A 67 -6.49 -11.90 -2.86
CA GLY A 67 -6.44 -10.69 -3.65
C GLY A 67 -7.54 -10.64 -4.71
N GLY A 68 -8.59 -9.87 -4.44
CA GLY A 68 -9.70 -9.60 -5.37
C GLY A 68 -9.36 -8.49 -6.35
N GLY A 69 -8.20 -8.61 -7.03
CA GLY A 69 -7.69 -7.60 -7.96
C GLY A 69 -7.97 -7.92 -9.42
N THR A 70 -7.23 -7.26 -10.31
CA THR A 70 -7.35 -7.36 -11.78
C THR A 70 -7.30 -8.80 -12.30
N ALA A 71 -6.45 -9.65 -11.73
CA ALA A 71 -6.37 -11.08 -12.09
C ALA A 71 -7.25 -11.97 -11.19
N GLY A 72 -7.39 -11.62 -9.91
CA GLY A 72 -8.09 -12.44 -8.93
C GLY A 72 -9.61 -12.51 -9.14
N CYS A 73 -10.24 -11.39 -9.49
CA CYS A 73 -11.67 -11.35 -9.79
C CYS A 73 -12.09 -12.26 -10.96
N PRO A 74 -11.48 -12.15 -12.17
CA PRO A 74 -11.85 -13.04 -13.27
C PRO A 74 -11.49 -14.51 -12.99
N LEU A 75 -10.36 -14.78 -12.33
CA LEU A 75 -10.00 -16.14 -11.93
C LEU A 75 -11.06 -16.75 -11.00
N ALA A 76 -11.48 -16.00 -9.97
CA ALA A 76 -12.53 -16.43 -9.05
C ALA A 76 -13.85 -16.71 -9.79
N ALA A 77 -14.24 -15.80 -10.69
CA ALA A 77 -15.46 -15.93 -11.48
C ALA A 77 -15.46 -17.18 -12.38
N THR A 78 -14.30 -17.52 -12.97
CA THR A 78 -14.17 -18.73 -13.79
C THR A 78 -14.23 -20.00 -12.94
N LEU A 79 -13.47 -20.06 -11.83
CA LEU A 79 -13.45 -21.24 -10.97
C LEU A 79 -14.80 -21.48 -10.28
N SER A 80 -15.51 -20.42 -9.90
CA SER A 80 -16.80 -20.51 -9.22
C SER A 80 -17.92 -21.11 -10.08
N GLN A 81 -17.70 -21.32 -11.39
CA GLN A 81 -18.66 -22.01 -12.25
C GLN A 81 -18.83 -23.49 -11.88
N ASN A 82 -17.77 -24.12 -11.36
CA ASN A 82 -17.75 -25.56 -11.08
C ASN A 82 -17.30 -25.90 -9.65
N PHE A 83 -16.70 -24.95 -8.93
CA PHE A 83 -16.08 -25.19 -7.63
C PHE A 83 -16.53 -24.16 -6.59
N SER A 84 -16.39 -24.52 -5.31
CA SER A 84 -16.54 -23.58 -4.20
C SER A 84 -15.29 -22.72 -4.04
N VAL A 85 -15.44 -21.40 -4.12
CA VAL A 85 -14.31 -20.45 -4.14
C VAL A 85 -14.47 -19.41 -3.03
N LEU A 86 -13.42 -19.22 -2.24
CA LEU A 86 -13.28 -18.11 -1.31
C LEU A 86 -12.34 -17.06 -1.90
N LEU A 87 -12.84 -15.85 -2.10
CA LEU A 87 -12.03 -14.69 -2.50
C LEU A 87 -11.79 -13.77 -1.31
N LEU A 88 -10.53 -13.58 -0.94
CA LEU A 88 -10.12 -12.71 0.15
C LEU A 88 -9.54 -11.41 -0.40
N GLU A 89 -10.14 -10.28 -0.08
CA GLU A 89 -9.60 -8.95 -0.40
C GLU A 89 -9.47 -8.13 0.88
N ARG A 90 -8.32 -7.49 1.08
CA ARG A 90 -8.05 -6.69 2.29
C ARG A 90 -8.73 -5.33 2.25
N GLY A 91 -9.07 -4.85 1.05
CA GLY A 91 -9.74 -3.58 0.80
C GLY A 91 -11.26 -3.64 0.96
N GLY A 92 -11.88 -2.47 0.84
CA GLY A 92 -13.34 -2.34 0.82
C GLY A 92 -13.94 -2.68 -0.56
N VAL A 93 -15.24 -2.45 -0.70
CA VAL A 93 -15.95 -2.55 -1.99
C VAL A 93 -16.03 -1.18 -2.68
N PRO A 94 -15.83 -1.10 -4.01
CA PRO A 94 -15.71 0.18 -4.72
C PRO A 94 -17.02 0.97 -4.72
N PHE A 95 -18.17 0.29 -4.74
CA PHE A 95 -19.50 0.89 -4.92
C PHE A 95 -19.93 1.84 -3.80
N SER A 96 -19.28 1.75 -2.63
CA SER A 96 -19.55 2.63 -1.49
C SER A 96 -18.82 3.99 -1.58
N ASN A 97 -17.85 4.13 -2.50
CA ASN A 97 -17.00 5.29 -2.61
C ASN A 97 -17.08 5.91 -4.02
N ALA A 98 -17.73 7.07 -4.14
CA ALA A 98 -17.87 7.78 -5.40
C ALA A 98 -16.53 8.12 -6.07
N ASN A 99 -15.45 8.31 -5.30
CA ASN A 99 -14.13 8.59 -5.86
C ASN A 99 -13.50 7.36 -6.53
N VAL A 100 -13.96 6.15 -6.19
CA VAL A 100 -13.55 4.89 -6.81
C VAL A 100 -14.52 4.51 -7.94
N SER A 101 -15.82 4.70 -7.73
CA SER A 101 -16.85 4.32 -8.69
C SER A 101 -16.83 5.16 -9.97
N PHE A 102 -16.47 6.44 -9.88
CA PHE A 102 -16.46 7.33 -11.05
C PHE A 102 -15.03 7.56 -11.55
N LEU A 103 -14.76 7.13 -12.80
CA LEU A 103 -13.46 7.29 -13.44
C LEU A 103 -12.96 8.74 -13.43
N ARG A 104 -13.85 9.74 -13.54
CA ARG A 104 -13.47 11.17 -13.48
C ARG A 104 -12.71 11.53 -12.18
N ASN A 105 -12.97 10.80 -11.10
CA ASN A 105 -12.40 11.04 -9.78
C ASN A 105 -11.15 10.21 -9.50
N PHE A 106 -10.60 9.49 -10.49
CA PHE A 106 -9.42 8.62 -10.29
C PHE A 106 -8.25 9.35 -9.64
N HIS A 107 -8.01 10.62 -10.02
CA HIS A 107 -6.95 11.46 -9.46
C HIS A 107 -7.17 11.79 -7.97
N ILE A 108 -8.42 12.01 -7.55
CA ILE A 108 -8.80 12.23 -6.14
C ILE A 108 -8.53 10.96 -5.34
N ASN A 109 -8.93 9.81 -5.89
CA ASN A 109 -8.67 8.52 -5.25
C ASN A 109 -7.17 8.25 -5.09
N LEU A 110 -6.37 8.58 -6.11
CA LEU A 110 -4.93 8.37 -6.11
C LEU A 110 -4.20 9.26 -5.09
N ALA A 111 -4.72 10.48 -4.87
CA ALA A 111 -4.18 11.46 -3.93
C ALA A 111 -4.64 11.25 -2.48
N ASP A 112 -5.60 10.35 -2.23
CA ASP A 112 -6.13 10.08 -0.89
C ASP A 112 -5.13 9.27 -0.05
N ILE A 113 -4.51 9.95 0.92
CA ILE A 113 -3.55 9.39 1.88
C ILE A 113 -4.20 8.82 3.15
N SER A 114 -5.54 8.79 3.21
CA SER A 114 -6.24 8.31 4.40
C SER A 114 -5.92 6.84 4.69
N PRO A 115 -5.85 6.42 5.98
CA PRO A 115 -5.60 5.02 6.34
C PRO A 115 -6.65 4.04 5.83
N THR A 116 -7.80 4.51 5.37
CA THR A 116 -8.93 3.73 4.81
C THR A 116 -9.10 3.90 3.30
N SER A 117 -8.24 4.68 2.64
CA SER A 117 -8.26 4.91 1.20
C SER A 117 -8.20 3.60 0.39
N ALA A 118 -8.93 3.58 -0.73
CA ALA A 118 -8.85 2.51 -1.72
C ALA A 118 -7.50 2.49 -2.46
N SER A 119 -6.76 3.60 -2.42
CA SER A 119 -5.38 3.70 -2.89
C SER A 119 -4.43 3.74 -1.69
N GLN A 120 -3.56 2.74 -1.54
CA GLN A 120 -2.53 2.76 -0.53
C GLN A 120 -1.27 3.42 -1.08
N TYR A 121 -0.96 4.59 -0.54
CA TYR A 121 0.30 5.30 -0.76
C TYR A 121 1.52 4.54 -0.21
N PHE A 122 2.63 4.59 -0.95
CA PHE A 122 3.95 4.20 -0.47
C PHE A 122 5.07 4.96 -1.22
N ILE A 123 6.28 4.96 -0.65
CA ILE A 123 7.47 5.54 -1.29
C ILE A 123 8.42 4.39 -1.59
N SER A 124 8.97 4.35 -2.81
CA SER A 124 9.99 3.37 -3.19
C SER A 124 11.30 3.60 -2.41
N THR A 125 12.22 2.63 -2.48
CA THR A 125 13.58 2.77 -1.92
C THR A 125 14.34 3.94 -2.53
N ASP A 126 14.01 4.30 -3.77
CA ASP A 126 14.64 5.38 -4.52
C ASP A 126 13.97 6.74 -4.26
N GLY A 127 13.02 6.80 -3.32
CA GLY A 127 12.32 8.04 -2.95
C GLY A 127 11.15 8.40 -3.87
N VAL A 128 10.71 7.51 -4.76
CA VAL A 128 9.63 7.79 -5.71
C VAL A 128 8.27 7.50 -5.08
N ILE A 129 7.36 8.48 -5.17
CA ILE A 129 5.98 8.35 -4.72
C ILE A 129 5.24 7.36 -5.61
N ASN A 130 4.57 6.39 -4.98
CA ASN A 130 3.79 5.40 -5.69
C ASN A 130 2.53 5.03 -4.88
N SER A 131 1.64 4.29 -5.52
CA SER A 131 0.40 3.84 -4.93
C SER A 131 0.06 2.43 -5.39
N ARG A 132 -0.68 1.70 -4.58
CA ARG A 132 -1.23 0.38 -4.93
C ARG A 132 -2.67 0.28 -4.49
N ALA A 133 -3.48 -0.43 -5.26
CA ALA A 133 -4.87 -0.63 -4.89
C ALA A 133 -5.03 -1.41 -3.58
N ARG A 134 -6.11 -1.07 -2.86
CA ARG A 134 -6.59 -1.70 -1.65
C ARG A 134 -8.12 -1.63 -1.64
N VAL A 135 -8.72 -2.25 -2.65
CA VAL A 135 -10.17 -2.29 -2.89
C VAL A 135 -10.48 -3.48 -3.79
N LEU A 136 -11.68 -4.05 -3.67
CA LEU A 136 -12.17 -5.07 -4.60
C LEU A 136 -12.18 -4.52 -6.04
N GLY A 137 -11.66 -5.32 -6.97
CA GLY A 137 -11.28 -4.94 -8.34
C GLY A 137 -9.79 -4.58 -8.46
N GLY A 138 -9.12 -4.19 -7.36
CA GLY A 138 -7.69 -3.90 -7.35
C GLY A 138 -7.33 -2.73 -8.27
N GLY A 139 -6.25 -2.87 -9.04
CA GLY A 139 -5.74 -1.80 -9.89
C GLY A 139 -6.73 -1.31 -10.93
N THR A 140 -7.67 -2.14 -11.39
CA THR A 140 -8.71 -1.71 -12.35
C THR A 140 -9.75 -0.78 -11.73
N SER A 141 -9.87 -0.74 -10.40
CA SER A 141 -10.73 0.21 -9.70
C SER A 141 -10.07 1.56 -9.44
N THR A 142 -8.75 1.67 -9.62
CA THR A 142 -7.98 2.89 -9.30
C THR A 142 -7.16 3.42 -10.48
N ASN A 143 -7.13 2.72 -11.62
CA ASN A 143 -6.37 3.13 -12.81
C ASN A 143 -7.11 4.22 -13.62
N ALA A 144 -6.47 4.68 -14.70
CA ALA A 144 -7.01 5.68 -15.59
C ALA A 144 -7.91 5.10 -16.72
N GLY A 145 -8.32 3.84 -16.63
CA GLY A 145 -9.27 3.22 -17.57
C GLY A 145 -8.71 2.87 -18.96
N PHE A 146 -7.40 3.03 -19.19
CA PHE A 146 -6.79 2.62 -20.46
C PHE A 146 -6.77 1.09 -20.60
N TYR A 147 -7.15 0.62 -21.78
CA TYR A 147 -7.05 -0.78 -22.17
C TYR A 147 -6.09 -0.92 -23.35
N SER A 148 -5.18 -1.88 -23.25
CA SER A 148 -4.27 -2.27 -24.32
C SER A 148 -4.00 -3.78 -24.24
N ARG A 149 -3.58 -4.39 -25.35
CA ARG A 149 -3.17 -5.80 -25.39
C ARG A 149 -1.66 -5.93 -25.38
N ALA A 150 -1.16 -7.05 -24.89
CA ALA A 150 0.24 -7.40 -24.97
C ALA A 150 0.68 -7.48 -26.45
N ASN A 151 1.97 -7.25 -26.70
CA ASN A 151 2.52 -7.42 -28.04
C ASN A 151 2.58 -8.94 -28.34
N PRO A 152 2.03 -9.40 -29.48
CA PRO A 152 2.01 -10.81 -29.84
C PRO A 152 3.39 -11.48 -29.92
N ARG A 153 4.48 -10.71 -30.02
CA ARG A 153 5.85 -11.26 -30.02
C ARG A 153 6.32 -11.78 -28.65
N TYR A 154 5.59 -11.48 -27.58
CA TYR A 154 5.93 -11.90 -26.22
C TYR A 154 4.85 -12.78 -25.58
N GLU A 155 3.93 -13.33 -26.40
CA GLU A 155 2.94 -14.34 -25.99
C GLU A 155 3.42 -15.77 -26.32
#